data_AF-A0A2M8S389-F1
#
_entry.id   AF-A0A2M8S389-F1
#
_cell.length_a   1.000
_cell.length_b   1.000
_cell.length_c   1.000
_cell.angle_alpha   90.00
_cell.angle_beta   90.00
_cell.angle_gamma   90.00
#
_symmetry.space_group_name_H-M   'P 1'
#
loop_
_entity.id
_entity.type
_entity.pdbx_description
1 polymer ?
#
loop_
_entity_poly.entity_id
_entity_poly.type
_entity_poly.pdbx_seq_one_letter_code
_entity_poly.pdbx_strand_id
1 'polypeptide(L)'
;MTDYTYPNDIYTEAEADVDTLKNLGPLAPMAGIWEGKRGVDINPKAEGAVKDPYIEHIELHPIDAQANGPQLFYGLRYHLHIIQPDEVETFHDQVGYWLWEPATGNLMLTLSIPRGQTLIATGNAKADDKEFTLKAVRGSLTNGIISNPFIEQNFRTESYTITVKINDDGTWSYDQNTVMIIPNYNEPFEHRDRNRLTKIGEAKLNPTALAALKDVS
;
A
#
# COMPACT_ATOMS: atom_id res chain seq x y z
N MET A 1 -12.75 -5.74 16.10
CA MET A 1 -12.75 -7.00 15.35
C MET A 1 -14.00 -7.76 15.77
N THR A 2 -14.91 -8.06 14.85
CA THR A 2 -15.74 -9.25 15.03
C THR A 2 -14.80 -10.43 14.86
N ASP A 3 -14.82 -11.37 15.80
CA ASP A 3 -13.96 -12.56 15.71
C ASP A 3 -14.42 -13.41 14.52
N TYR A 4 -13.80 -13.18 13.36
CA TYR A 4 -13.99 -14.04 12.21
C TYR A 4 -13.23 -15.34 12.47
N THR A 5 -13.94 -16.46 12.40
CA THR A 5 -13.36 -17.79 12.56
C THR A 5 -13.33 -18.45 11.19
N TYR A 6 -12.14 -18.75 10.68
CA TYR A 6 -12.00 -19.54 9.45
C TYR A 6 -12.62 -20.93 9.63
N PRO A 7 -13.14 -21.54 8.55
CA PRO A 7 -13.57 -22.93 8.57
C PRO A 7 -12.48 -23.88 9.07
N ASN A 8 -12.89 -24.99 9.69
CA ASN A 8 -11.95 -26.04 10.12
C ASN A 8 -11.22 -26.69 8.93
N ASP A 9 -11.88 -26.74 7.76
CA ASP A 9 -11.24 -27.15 6.52
C ASP A 9 -10.42 -25.99 5.96
N ILE A 10 -9.10 -26.11 6.11
CA ILE A 10 -8.12 -25.12 5.65
C ILE A 10 -7.58 -25.41 4.25
N TYR A 11 -8.04 -26.48 3.59
CA TYR A 11 -7.51 -26.92 2.30
C TYR A 11 -8.44 -26.64 1.13
N THR A 12 -9.75 -26.64 1.36
CA THR A 12 -10.70 -26.29 0.30
C THR A 12 -10.57 -24.81 -0.05
N GLU A 13 -10.20 -24.53 -1.30
CA GLU A 13 -10.04 -23.17 -1.81
C GLU A 13 -11.39 -22.46 -1.92
N ALA A 14 -11.40 -21.17 -1.57
CA ALA A 14 -12.54 -20.30 -1.83
C ALA A 14 -12.75 -20.12 -3.34
N GLU A 15 -14.02 -20.14 -3.78
CA GLU A 15 -14.36 -19.82 -5.17
C GLU A 15 -14.07 -18.34 -5.46
N ALA A 16 -13.23 -18.10 -6.46
CA ALA A 16 -12.84 -16.76 -6.89
C ALA A 16 -13.60 -16.32 -8.14
N ASP A 17 -14.00 -15.04 -8.17
CA ASP A 17 -14.42 -14.37 -9.39
C ASP A 17 -13.17 -13.98 -10.20
N VAL A 18 -13.21 -14.24 -11.51
CA VAL A 18 -12.13 -13.90 -12.45
C VAL A 18 -12.02 -12.38 -12.68
N ASP A 19 -13.11 -11.63 -12.47
CA ASP A 19 -13.14 -10.17 -12.59
C ASP A 19 -12.74 -9.51 -11.26
N THR A 20 -11.44 -9.42 -11.01
CA THR A 20 -10.91 -8.83 -9.78
C THR A 20 -11.39 -7.39 -9.57
N LEU A 21 -11.52 -6.59 -10.64
CA LEU A 21 -11.88 -5.17 -10.50
C LEU A 21 -13.23 -4.98 -9.80
N LYS A 22 -14.19 -5.88 -10.02
CA LYS A 22 -15.51 -5.84 -9.37
C LYS A 22 -15.46 -6.21 -7.88
N ASN A 23 -14.38 -6.84 -7.43
CA ASN A 23 -14.26 -7.48 -6.13
C ASN A 23 -13.22 -6.82 -5.20
N LEU A 24 -12.69 -5.65 -5.57
CA LEU A 24 -11.66 -4.93 -4.80
C LEU A 24 -12.17 -4.18 -3.55
N GLY A 25 -13.48 -4.14 -3.33
CA GLY A 25 -14.09 -3.41 -2.20
C GLY A 25 -13.59 -1.96 -2.10
N PRO A 26 -13.05 -1.52 -0.94
CA PRO A 26 -12.61 -0.14 -0.75
C PRO A 26 -11.40 0.24 -1.61
N LEU A 27 -10.69 -0.74 -2.19
CA LEU A 27 -9.55 -0.51 -3.08
C LEU A 27 -9.97 -0.27 -4.54
N ALA A 28 -11.23 -0.55 -4.91
CA ALA A 28 -11.69 -0.44 -6.29
C ALA A 28 -11.43 0.95 -6.91
N PRO A 29 -11.68 2.08 -6.20
CA PRO A 29 -11.42 3.42 -6.74
C PRO A 29 -9.93 3.73 -6.97
N MET A 30 -9.01 2.96 -6.40
CA MET A 30 -7.56 3.14 -6.55
C MET A 30 -7.00 2.45 -7.80
N ALA A 31 -7.74 1.55 -8.44
CA ALA A 31 -7.28 0.87 -9.65
C ALA A 31 -7.04 1.89 -10.79
N GLY A 32 -5.81 1.99 -11.28
CA GLY A 32 -5.43 2.93 -12.33
C GLY A 32 -3.95 3.30 -12.34
N ILE A 33 -3.62 4.26 -13.19
CA ILE A 33 -2.33 4.94 -13.23
C ILE A 33 -2.56 6.36 -12.70
N TRP A 34 -1.74 6.81 -11.77
CA TRP A 34 -1.96 8.04 -11.04
C TRP A 34 -0.70 8.90 -10.97
N GLU A 35 -0.91 10.22 -10.88
CA GLU A 35 0.14 11.21 -10.68
C GLU A 35 -0.22 12.18 -9.55
N GLY A 36 0.78 12.52 -8.72
CA GLY A 36 0.65 13.49 -7.64
C GLY A 36 1.82 14.47 -7.65
N LYS A 37 1.56 15.72 -8.02
CA LYS A 37 2.60 16.77 -8.20
C LYS A 37 2.82 17.67 -6.98
N ARG A 38 2.15 17.38 -5.85
CA ARG A 38 2.15 18.23 -4.64
C ARG A 38 2.50 17.43 -3.39
N GLY A 39 3.30 16.39 -3.56
CA GLY A 39 3.81 15.59 -2.46
C GLY A 39 4.69 16.43 -1.53
N VAL A 40 4.60 16.15 -0.24
CA VAL A 40 5.47 16.76 0.77
C VAL A 40 6.03 15.66 1.65
N ASP A 41 7.36 15.56 1.69
CA ASP A 41 8.16 14.71 2.58
C ASP A 41 8.68 15.56 3.74
N ILE A 42 8.50 15.09 4.98
CA ILE A 42 9.19 15.59 6.17
C ILE A 42 10.26 14.57 6.55
N ASN A 43 11.53 14.86 6.27
CA ASN A 43 12.65 13.92 6.42
C ASN A 43 13.73 14.39 7.41
N PRO A 44 14.54 13.45 7.96
CA PRO A 44 15.58 13.80 8.92
C PRO A 44 16.86 14.30 8.22
N LYS A 45 17.49 15.35 8.77
CA LYS A 45 18.83 15.84 8.45
C LYS A 45 19.61 16.13 9.74
N ALA A 46 20.93 16.30 9.64
CA ALA A 46 21.77 16.57 10.81
C ALA A 46 21.35 17.83 11.57
N GLU A 47 20.88 18.86 10.86
CA GLU A 47 20.45 20.15 11.41
C GLU A 47 18.98 20.18 11.86
N GLY A 48 18.21 19.11 11.62
CA GLY A 48 16.78 19.02 11.95
C GLY A 48 15.92 18.55 10.79
N ALA A 49 14.60 18.54 10.99
CA ALA A 49 13.64 18.13 9.95
C ALA A 49 13.65 19.10 8.77
N VAL A 50 13.65 18.57 7.55
CA VAL A 50 13.49 19.33 6.31
C VAL A 50 12.19 18.94 5.63
N LYS A 51 11.65 19.86 4.82
CA LYS A 51 10.46 19.63 4.01
C LYS A 51 10.86 19.66 2.54
N ASP A 52 10.74 18.52 1.88
CA ASP A 52 11.08 18.38 0.47
C ASP A 52 9.82 18.12 -0.36
N PRO A 53 9.58 18.86 -1.45
CA PRO A 53 8.51 18.56 -2.38
C PRO A 53 8.89 17.34 -3.22
N TYR A 54 7.89 16.56 -3.64
CA TYR A 54 8.09 15.48 -4.59
C TYR A 54 6.93 15.31 -5.57
N ILE A 55 7.24 14.68 -6.70
CA ILE A 55 6.29 14.25 -7.72
C ILE A 55 6.25 12.73 -7.68
N GLU A 56 5.05 12.16 -7.55
CA GLU A 56 4.84 10.72 -7.53
C GLU A 56 4.08 10.25 -8.76
N HIS A 57 4.45 9.07 -9.25
CA HIS A 57 3.72 8.28 -10.23
C HIS A 57 3.49 6.89 -9.65
N ILE A 58 2.24 6.42 -9.67
CA ILE A 58 1.89 5.08 -9.16
C ILE A 58 0.97 4.35 -10.13
N GLU A 59 1.37 3.13 -10.49
CA GLU A 59 0.54 2.18 -11.24
C GLU A 59 -0.06 1.17 -10.27
N LEU A 60 -1.39 1.00 -10.31
CA LEU A 60 -2.17 0.09 -9.47
C LEU A 60 -3.00 -0.80 -10.38
N HIS A 61 -2.63 -2.07 -10.49
CA HIS A 61 -3.24 -3.02 -11.43
C HIS A 61 -3.79 -4.25 -10.71
N PRO A 62 -5.03 -4.68 -11.00
CA PRO A 62 -5.60 -5.89 -10.41
C PRO A 62 -4.71 -7.11 -10.66
N ILE A 63 -4.59 -7.95 -9.64
CA ILE A 63 -4.02 -9.30 -9.76
C ILE A 63 -5.13 -10.32 -9.92
N ASP A 64 -4.81 -11.54 -10.34
CA ASP A 64 -5.75 -12.64 -10.18
C ASP A 64 -6.00 -12.86 -8.68
N ALA A 65 -7.23 -13.22 -8.32
CA ALA A 65 -7.59 -13.48 -6.94
C ALA A 65 -6.65 -14.53 -6.31
N GLN A 66 -6.28 -14.32 -5.05
CA GLN A 66 -5.35 -15.17 -4.33
C GLN A 66 -6.12 -15.97 -3.28
N ALA A 67 -6.39 -17.24 -3.60
CA ALA A 67 -6.95 -18.19 -2.65
C ALA A 67 -5.82 -18.86 -1.84
N ASN A 68 -6.08 -19.11 -0.56
CA ASN A 68 -5.24 -19.96 0.29
C ASN A 68 -6.16 -20.74 1.24
N GLY A 69 -6.61 -21.90 0.78
CA GLY A 69 -7.74 -22.58 1.41
C GLY A 69 -8.96 -21.65 1.47
N PRO A 70 -9.65 -21.53 2.62
CA PRO A 70 -10.87 -20.73 2.72
C PRO A 70 -10.63 -19.21 2.67
N GLN A 71 -9.37 -18.75 2.72
CA GLN A 71 -9.03 -17.34 2.59
C GLN A 71 -9.00 -16.92 1.11
N LEU A 72 -9.52 -15.72 0.84
CA LEU A 72 -9.54 -15.14 -0.50
C LEU A 72 -9.18 -13.66 -0.45
N PHE A 73 -8.13 -13.28 -1.18
CA PHE A 73 -7.79 -11.88 -1.43
C PHE A 73 -8.08 -11.48 -2.87
N TYR A 74 -8.68 -10.29 -3.00
CA TYR A 74 -8.60 -9.49 -4.22
C TYR A 74 -7.60 -8.37 -3.99
N GLY A 75 -6.89 -7.93 -5.03
CA GLY A 75 -5.85 -6.94 -4.81
C GLY A 75 -5.30 -6.26 -6.05
N LEU A 76 -4.44 -5.28 -5.78
CA LEU A 76 -3.71 -4.48 -6.76
C LEU A 76 -2.22 -4.71 -6.56
N ARG A 77 -1.49 -5.14 -7.59
CA ARG A 77 -0.04 -4.97 -7.63
C ARG A 77 0.26 -3.50 -7.90
N TYR A 78 1.31 -2.97 -7.29
CA TYR A 78 1.71 -1.60 -7.59
C TYR A 78 3.21 -1.41 -7.77
N HIS A 79 3.52 -0.35 -8.52
CA HIS A 79 4.83 0.27 -8.58
C HIS A 79 4.66 1.77 -8.38
N LEU A 80 5.34 2.30 -7.38
CA LEU A 80 5.42 3.72 -7.06
C LEU A 80 6.83 4.20 -7.37
N HIS A 81 6.91 5.30 -8.10
CA HIS A 81 8.14 5.97 -8.48
C HIS A 81 8.03 7.46 -8.14
N ILE A 82 9.01 7.98 -7.41
CA ILE A 82 9.03 9.36 -6.94
C ILE A 82 10.33 10.04 -7.39
N ILE A 83 10.20 11.27 -7.85
CA ILE A 83 11.30 12.19 -8.16
C ILE A 83 11.11 13.51 -7.40
N GLN A 84 12.18 14.27 -7.23
CA GLN A 84 12.07 15.67 -6.81
C GLN A 84 11.71 16.56 -8.02
N PRO A 85 11.07 17.72 -7.82
CA PRO A 85 10.82 18.67 -8.90
C PRO A 85 12.10 19.04 -9.65
N ASP A 86 12.01 19.10 -10.98
CA ASP A 86 13.11 19.44 -11.90
C ASP A 86 14.29 18.45 -11.91
N GLU A 87 14.18 17.33 -11.18
CA GLU A 87 15.20 16.27 -11.13
C GLU A 87 14.78 15.04 -11.94
N VAL A 88 15.77 14.29 -12.42
CA VAL A 88 15.55 13.00 -13.10
C VAL A 88 15.95 11.80 -12.24
N GLU A 89 16.68 12.05 -11.16
CA GLU A 89 17.11 11.01 -10.22
C GLU A 89 15.90 10.47 -9.46
N THR A 90 15.87 9.14 -9.29
CA THR A 90 14.84 8.48 -8.49
C THR A 90 15.05 8.81 -7.02
N PHE A 91 14.11 9.53 -6.43
CA PHE A 91 14.13 9.87 -5.02
C PHE A 91 13.61 8.73 -4.14
N HIS A 92 12.56 8.05 -4.59
CA HIS A 92 12.00 6.86 -3.95
C HIS A 92 11.40 5.91 -4.97
N ASP A 93 11.54 4.61 -4.72
CA ASP A 93 10.98 3.54 -5.53
C ASP A 93 10.41 2.49 -4.59
N GLN A 94 9.20 2.01 -4.88
CA GLN A 94 8.49 1.10 -4.00
C GLN A 94 7.57 0.18 -4.79
N VAL A 95 7.55 -1.09 -4.43
CA VAL A 95 6.70 -2.11 -5.04
C VAL A 95 6.02 -2.97 -3.99
N GLY A 96 4.89 -3.58 -4.37
CA GLY A 96 4.20 -4.54 -3.53
C GLY A 96 2.74 -4.72 -3.93
N TYR A 97 1.88 -4.99 -2.94
CA TYR A 97 0.47 -5.28 -3.15
C TYR A 97 -0.42 -4.54 -2.15
N TRP A 98 -1.56 -4.06 -2.63
CA TRP A 98 -2.73 -3.74 -1.81
C TRP A 98 -3.72 -4.91 -1.90
N LEU A 99 -4.10 -5.50 -0.77
CA LEU A 99 -4.95 -6.67 -0.70
C LEU A 99 -6.16 -6.38 0.18
N TRP A 100 -7.33 -6.91 -0.20
CA TRP A 100 -8.56 -6.85 0.57
C TRP A 100 -9.21 -8.24 0.63
N GLU A 101 -9.60 -8.66 1.83
CA GLU A 101 -10.33 -9.91 2.08
C GLU A 101 -11.80 -9.60 2.33
N PRO A 102 -12.72 -9.93 1.40
CA PRO A 102 -14.14 -9.59 1.54
C PRO A 102 -14.80 -10.18 2.79
N ALA A 103 -14.40 -11.40 3.18
CA ALA A 103 -15.00 -12.13 4.29
C ALA A 103 -14.77 -11.47 5.66
N THR A 104 -13.66 -10.76 5.82
CA THR A 104 -13.21 -10.20 7.10
C THR A 104 -13.11 -8.67 7.07
N GLY A 105 -13.08 -8.08 5.88
CA GLY A 105 -12.73 -6.68 5.65
C GLY A 105 -11.26 -6.37 5.95
N ASN A 106 -10.38 -7.38 6.03
CA ASN A 106 -8.95 -7.19 6.28
C ASN A 106 -8.28 -6.53 5.07
N LEU A 107 -7.46 -5.52 5.34
CA LEU A 107 -6.64 -4.82 4.36
C LEU A 107 -5.17 -5.11 4.64
N MET A 108 -4.41 -5.36 3.58
CA MET A 108 -2.95 -5.46 3.67
C MET A 108 -2.27 -4.58 2.63
N LEU A 109 -1.24 -3.87 3.06
CA LEU A 109 -0.26 -3.24 2.19
C LEU A 109 1.07 -3.94 2.42
N THR A 110 1.57 -4.61 1.40
CA THR A 110 2.97 -5.05 1.36
C THR A 110 3.79 -4.00 0.62
N LEU A 111 4.97 -3.70 1.14
CA LEU A 111 5.89 -2.81 0.43
C LEU A 111 7.32 -3.29 0.58
N SER A 112 8.11 -3.07 -0.47
CA SER A 112 9.55 -3.25 -0.50
C SER A 112 10.19 -2.07 -1.22
N ILE A 113 11.29 -1.57 -0.68
CA ILE A 113 12.05 -0.45 -1.24
C ILE A 113 13.48 -0.91 -1.59
N PRO A 114 14.13 -0.34 -2.62
CA PRO A 114 15.44 -0.80 -3.09
C PRO A 114 16.59 -0.47 -2.13
N ARG A 115 16.30 0.23 -1.02
CA ARG A 115 17.24 0.40 0.09
C ARG A 115 17.27 -0.81 1.03
N GLY A 116 16.59 -1.91 0.70
CA GLY A 116 16.63 -3.15 1.48
C GLY A 116 15.79 -3.06 2.76
N GLN A 117 14.55 -2.56 2.65
CA GLN A 117 13.57 -2.59 3.72
C GLN A 117 12.22 -3.07 3.17
N THR A 118 11.48 -3.85 3.96
CA THR A 118 10.14 -4.33 3.64
C THR A 118 9.25 -4.35 4.88
N LEU A 119 7.94 -4.21 4.67
CA LEU A 119 6.94 -4.35 5.73
C LEU A 119 5.60 -4.87 5.19
N ILE A 120 4.77 -5.32 6.13
CA ILE A 120 3.34 -5.58 5.91
C ILE A 120 2.56 -4.69 6.88
N ALA A 121 1.77 -3.76 6.35
CA ALA A 121 0.83 -2.98 7.13
C ALA A 121 -0.57 -3.59 7.00
N THR A 122 -1.31 -3.69 8.11
CA THR A 122 -2.65 -4.27 8.13
C THR A 122 -3.68 -3.27 8.65
N GLY A 123 -4.90 -3.34 8.16
CA GLY A 123 -6.03 -2.51 8.58
C GLY A 123 -7.35 -3.23 8.35
N ASN A 124 -8.47 -2.54 8.61
CA ASN A 124 -9.79 -3.06 8.29
C ASN A 124 -10.65 -1.98 7.64
N ALA A 125 -11.49 -2.40 6.68
CA ALA A 125 -12.46 -1.55 6.02
C ALA A 125 -13.61 -2.39 5.45
N LYS A 126 -14.81 -1.81 5.43
CA LYS A 126 -15.96 -2.32 4.69
C LYS A 126 -15.78 -2.10 3.19
N ALA A 127 -16.58 -2.81 2.41
CA ALA A 127 -16.55 -2.75 0.95
C ALA A 127 -16.75 -1.32 0.38
N ASP A 128 -17.51 -0.48 1.08
CA ASP A 128 -17.90 0.87 0.68
C ASP A 128 -17.22 2.00 1.48
N ASP A 129 -16.28 1.66 2.37
CA ASP A 129 -15.54 2.65 3.14
C ASP A 129 -14.66 3.51 2.20
N LYS A 130 -14.73 4.84 2.39
CA LYS A 130 -13.92 5.82 1.64
C LYS A 130 -12.69 6.29 2.40
N GLU A 131 -12.49 5.85 3.63
CA GLU A 131 -11.33 6.19 4.45
C GLU A 131 -10.94 4.99 5.28
N PHE A 132 -9.65 4.62 5.22
CA PHE A 132 -9.13 3.46 5.93
C PHE A 132 -7.67 3.66 6.31
N THR A 133 -7.26 3.00 7.39
CA THR A 133 -5.90 3.12 7.95
C THR A 133 -5.27 1.75 8.09
N LEU A 134 -4.01 1.63 7.68
CA LEU A 134 -3.21 0.42 7.85
C LEU A 134 -1.99 0.74 8.71
N LYS A 135 -1.54 -0.25 9.49
CA LYS A 135 -0.40 -0.11 10.39
C LYS A 135 0.53 -1.31 10.33
N ALA A 136 1.84 -1.06 10.29
CA ALA A 136 2.88 -2.04 10.57
C ALA A 136 3.61 -1.68 11.87
N VAL A 137 4.05 -2.69 12.61
CA VAL A 137 4.73 -2.56 13.89
C VAL A 137 5.95 -3.48 13.89
N ARG A 138 7.09 -2.92 14.26
CA ARG A 138 8.33 -3.67 14.41
C ARG A 138 8.15 -4.87 15.35
N GLY A 139 8.70 -6.02 14.96
CA GLY A 139 8.68 -7.25 15.75
C GLY A 139 7.36 -8.03 15.70
N SER A 140 6.32 -7.49 15.05
CA SER A 140 5.09 -8.24 14.80
C SER A 140 5.30 -9.36 13.78
N LEU A 141 4.64 -10.49 13.99
CA LEU A 141 4.64 -11.63 13.07
C LEU A 141 3.60 -11.50 11.94
N THR A 142 2.62 -10.62 12.09
CA THR A 142 1.46 -10.52 11.17
C THR A 142 1.32 -9.14 10.53
N ASN A 143 2.06 -8.15 11.02
CA ASN A 143 2.18 -6.82 10.42
C ASN A 143 3.56 -6.21 10.71
N GLY A 144 4.62 -6.96 10.36
CA GLY A 144 6.00 -6.68 10.74
C GLY A 144 6.77 -5.74 9.81
N ILE A 145 7.97 -5.35 10.26
CA ILE A 145 8.92 -4.49 9.55
C ILE A 145 10.31 -5.13 9.61
N ILE A 146 11.02 -5.22 8.49
CA ILE A 146 12.37 -5.80 8.38
C ILE A 146 13.26 -4.88 7.54
N SER A 147 14.48 -4.62 8.03
CA SER A 147 15.45 -3.70 7.43
C SER A 147 16.80 -4.37 7.21
N ASN A 148 17.58 -3.87 6.25
CA ASN A 148 18.99 -4.21 6.12
C ASN A 148 19.79 -3.73 7.36
N PRO A 149 21.01 -4.26 7.60
CA PRO A 149 21.79 -3.95 8.80
C PRO A 149 22.11 -2.46 9.01
N PHE A 150 22.36 -1.69 7.95
CA PHE A 150 22.67 -0.27 8.07
C PHE A 150 21.45 0.55 8.49
N ILE A 151 20.29 0.30 7.87
CA ILE A 151 19.03 0.96 8.25
C ILE A 151 18.62 0.53 9.65
N GLU A 152 18.75 -0.75 9.98
CA GLU A 152 18.48 -1.26 11.32
C GLU A 152 19.28 -0.54 12.41
N GLN A 153 20.57 -0.24 12.13
CA GLN A 153 21.42 0.45 13.09
C GLN A 153 21.18 1.96 13.16
N ASN A 154 20.92 2.62 12.03
CA ASN A 154 21.01 4.09 11.94
C ASN A 154 19.67 4.80 11.67
N PHE A 155 18.67 4.09 11.16
CA PHE A 155 17.35 4.63 10.80
C PHE A 155 16.27 3.61 11.18
N ARG A 156 16.29 3.16 12.43
CA ARG A 156 15.47 2.02 12.86
C ARG A 156 14.00 2.38 12.84
N THR A 157 13.24 1.76 11.94
CA THR A 157 11.79 1.96 11.85
C THR A 157 11.05 1.16 12.95
N GLU A 158 10.29 1.87 13.79
CA GLU A 158 9.49 1.29 14.88
C GLU A 158 8.05 1.00 14.43
N SER A 159 7.47 1.90 13.66
CA SER A 159 6.11 1.74 13.14
C SER A 159 5.90 2.50 11.84
N TYR A 160 4.95 2.01 11.06
CA TYR A 160 4.45 2.65 9.84
C TYR A 160 2.93 2.73 9.93
N THR A 161 2.36 3.88 9.61
CA THR A 161 0.91 4.06 9.49
C THR A 161 0.62 4.82 8.20
N ILE A 162 -0.40 4.38 7.46
CA ILE A 162 -0.93 5.11 6.31
C ILE A 162 -2.45 5.18 6.41
N THR A 163 -2.99 6.38 6.26
CA THR A 163 -4.43 6.61 6.11
C THR A 163 -4.70 7.02 4.67
N VAL A 164 -5.56 6.27 4.00
CA VAL A 164 -6.01 6.56 2.63
C VAL A 164 -7.41 7.14 2.67
N LYS A 165 -7.66 8.11 1.79
CA LYS A 165 -8.97 8.71 1.59
C LYS A 165 -9.34 8.76 0.11
N ILE A 166 -10.49 8.18 -0.24
CA ILE A 166 -11.12 8.29 -1.54
C ILE A 166 -11.98 9.56 -1.56
N ASN A 167 -11.70 10.46 -2.50
CA ASN A 167 -12.39 11.74 -2.61
C ASN A 167 -13.54 11.66 -3.64
N ASP A 168 -14.54 12.52 -3.47
CA ASP A 168 -15.72 12.54 -4.35
C ASP A 168 -15.44 12.99 -5.78
N ASP A 169 -14.30 13.65 -6.03
CA ASP A 169 -13.88 14.08 -7.37
C ASP A 169 -13.08 13.00 -8.13
N GLY A 170 -13.07 11.77 -7.64
CA GLY A 170 -12.38 10.63 -8.27
C GLY A 170 -10.87 10.59 -8.01
N THR A 171 -10.34 11.50 -7.19
CA THR A 171 -8.96 11.39 -6.67
C THR A 171 -8.90 10.56 -5.40
N TRP A 172 -7.70 10.18 -5.00
CA TRP A 172 -7.46 9.71 -3.64
C TRP A 172 -6.27 10.43 -3.03
N SER A 173 -6.14 10.37 -1.72
CA SER A 173 -5.07 11.01 -0.95
C SER A 173 -4.60 10.09 0.15
N TYR A 174 -3.39 10.33 0.62
CA TYR A 174 -2.88 9.63 1.80
C TYR A 174 -2.14 10.58 2.75
N ASP A 175 -2.12 10.19 4.01
CA ASP A 175 -1.23 10.71 5.05
C ASP A 175 -0.50 9.51 5.68
N GLN A 176 0.81 9.52 5.57
CA GLN A 176 1.72 8.47 6.02
C GLN A 176 2.59 9.01 7.15
N ASN A 177 2.79 8.19 8.19
CA ASN A 177 3.76 8.44 9.24
C ASN A 177 4.63 7.21 9.49
N THR A 178 5.93 7.40 9.41
CA THR A 178 6.97 6.40 9.72
C THR A 178 7.75 6.90 10.93
N VAL A 179 7.64 6.16 12.05
CA VAL A 179 8.35 6.50 13.27
C VAL A 179 9.72 5.82 13.27
N MET A 180 10.78 6.61 13.40
CA MET A 180 12.16 6.13 13.35
C MET A 180 12.96 6.51 14.60
N ILE A 181 13.82 5.61 15.04
CA ILE A 181 14.89 5.91 15.99
C ILE A 181 16.16 6.19 15.21
N ILE A 182 16.66 7.42 15.33
CA ILE A 182 17.82 7.92 14.59
C ILE A 182 18.87 8.38 15.61
N PRO A 183 20.14 7.97 15.48
CA PRO A 183 21.21 8.50 16.32
C PRO A 183 21.23 10.04 16.30
N ASN A 184 21.51 10.64 17.45
CA ASN A 184 21.57 12.10 17.67
C ASN A 184 20.23 12.84 17.63
N TYR A 185 19.10 12.14 17.50
CA TYR A 185 17.78 12.70 17.79
C TYR A 185 17.38 12.40 19.24
N ASN A 186 16.84 13.39 19.95
CA ASN A 186 16.41 13.26 21.35
C ASN A 186 15.09 12.49 21.52
N GLU A 187 14.27 12.46 20.46
CA GLU A 187 12.96 11.83 20.43
C GLU A 187 12.83 11.01 19.14
N PRO A 188 11.92 10.02 19.09
CA PRO A 188 11.59 9.33 17.84
C PRO A 188 11.22 10.34 16.75
N PHE A 189 11.80 10.18 15.57
CA PHE A 189 11.53 11.03 14.42
C PHE A 189 10.24 10.58 13.72
N GLU A 190 9.33 11.51 13.49
CA GLU A 190 8.13 11.30 12.69
C GLU A 190 8.37 11.72 11.24
N HIS A 191 8.71 10.76 10.39
CA HIS A 191 8.80 10.97 8.95
C HIS A 191 7.42 10.91 8.33
N ARG A 192 7.00 12.02 7.74
CA ARG A 192 5.62 12.19 7.26
C ARG A 192 5.60 12.47 5.77
N ASP A 193 4.75 11.73 5.08
CA ASP A 193 4.49 11.90 3.66
C ASP A 193 3.01 12.10 3.41
N ARG A 194 2.67 13.02 2.53
CA ARG A 194 1.28 13.19 2.08
C ARG A 194 1.22 13.62 0.64
N ASN A 195 0.24 13.10 -0.08
CA ASN A 195 -0.03 13.53 -1.44
C ASN A 195 -1.51 13.33 -1.80
N ARG A 196 -1.90 13.92 -2.93
CA ARG A 196 -3.19 13.73 -3.58
C ARG A 196 -2.96 13.37 -5.05
N LEU A 197 -3.58 12.26 -5.44
CA LEU A 197 -3.36 11.59 -6.70
C LEU A 197 -4.50 11.82 -7.67
N THR A 198 -4.16 12.21 -8.90
CA THR A 198 -5.10 12.36 -10.00
C THR A 198 -4.89 11.23 -11.01
N LYS A 199 -5.96 10.60 -11.48
CA LYS A 199 -5.88 9.50 -12.44
C LYS A 199 -5.41 10.03 -13.80
N ILE A 200 -4.46 9.34 -14.40
CA ILE A 200 -3.92 9.63 -15.75
C ILE A 200 -4.04 8.44 -16.71
N GLY A 201 -4.45 7.27 -16.22
CA GLY A 201 -4.71 6.08 -17.03
C GLY A 201 -5.53 5.03 -16.29
N GLU A 202 -6.17 4.15 -17.05
CA GLU A 202 -6.95 3.06 -16.47
C GLU A 202 -6.07 1.86 -16.09
N ALA A 203 -6.59 1.04 -15.17
CA ALA A 203 -5.93 -0.20 -14.79
C ALA A 203 -5.95 -1.20 -15.94
N LYS A 204 -4.88 -1.99 -16.07
CA LYS A 204 -4.88 -3.18 -16.94
C LYS A 204 -5.60 -4.30 -16.22
N LEU A 205 -6.54 -4.96 -16.88
CA LEU A 205 -7.25 -6.12 -16.34
C LEU A 205 -6.27 -7.24 -15.95
N ASN A 206 -6.65 -8.01 -14.93
CA ASN A 206 -5.90 -9.21 -14.54
C ASN A 206 -5.99 -10.29 -15.63
N PRO A 207 -5.00 -11.20 -15.71
CA PRO A 207 -4.93 -12.22 -16.76
C PRO A 207 -6.19 -13.06 -16.94
N THR A 208 -6.82 -13.52 -15.85
CA THR A 208 -8.02 -14.36 -15.94
C THR A 208 -9.25 -13.59 -16.44
N ALA A 209 -9.42 -12.32 -16.05
CA ALA A 209 -10.44 -11.44 -16.62
C ALA A 209 -10.24 -11.22 -18.13
N LEU A 210 -8.99 -11.01 -18.58
CA LEU A 210 -8.67 -10.87 -20.00
C LEU A 210 -8.97 -12.13 -20.80
N ALA A 211 -8.74 -13.32 -20.23
CA ALA A 211 -9.08 -14.58 -20.87
C ALA A 211 -10.60 -14.73 -21.02
N ALA A 212 -11.35 -14.48 -19.94
CA ALA A 212 -12.82 -14.58 -19.95
C ALA A 212 -13.48 -13.66 -20.98
N LEU A 213 -12.93 -12.46 -21.23
CA LEU A 213 -13.44 -11.56 -22.27
C LEU A 213 -13.26 -12.09 -23.69
N LYS A 214 -12.23 -12.92 -23.95
CA LYS A 214 -11.97 -13.51 -25.26
C LYS A 214 -12.86 -14.71 -25.56
N ASP A 215 -13.28 -15.43 -24.52
CA ASP A 215 -14.17 -16.60 -24.68
C ASP A 215 -15.62 -16.20 -25.00
N VAL A 216 -15.96 -14.92 -24.78
CA VAL A 216 -17.29 -14.34 -25.05
C VAL A 216 -17.34 -13.60 -26.40
N SER A 217 -16.20 -13.38 -27.06
CA SER A 217 -16.06 -12.67 -28.35
C SER A 217 -15.99 -13.62 -29.55
#